data_AF-K8ELU9-F1
#
_entry.id   AF-K8ELU9-F1
#
_cell.length_a   1.000
_cell.length_b   1.000
_cell.length_c   1.000
_cell.angle_alpha   90.00
_cell.angle_beta   90.00
_cell.angle_gamma   90.00
#
_symmetry.space_group_name_H-M   'P 1'
#
loop_
_entity.id
_entity.type
_entity.pdbx_description
1 polymer ?
#
loop_
_entity_poly.entity_id
_entity_poly.type
_entity_poly.pdbx_seq_one_letter_code
_entity_poly.pdbx_strand_id
1 'polypeptide(L)'
;MTIYMIIREIAGTLSIRVQGQTQFIRPIVNPMAQAAAVNKYGDVSEEDQDKIKARAAATENFGNFFAQNTFIAAAGVLLIQTTFDSLGYEVSNVSIALASVPVALIMLVMVAIYNMIFDKKMAKKYGVNVGAASKEKGER
;
A
#
# COMPACT_ATOMS: atom_id res chain seq x y z
N MET A 1 -4.72 -6.61 -1.53
CA MET A 1 -3.80 -5.61 -0.96
C MET A 1 -3.30 -4.59 -1.99
N THR A 2 -2.90 -4.98 -3.20
CA THR A 2 -2.38 -4.03 -4.20
C THR A 2 -3.37 -2.91 -4.58
N ILE A 3 -4.65 -3.23 -4.77
CA ILE A 3 -5.69 -2.21 -5.04
C ILE A 3 -5.76 -1.18 -3.90
N TYR A 4 -5.70 -1.66 -2.66
CA TYR A 4 -5.70 -0.80 -1.48
C TYR A 4 -4.50 0.15 -1.47
N MET A 5 -3.32 -0.35 -1.82
CA MET A 5 -2.12 0.50 -1.94
C MET A 5 -2.31 1.61 -2.98
N ILE A 6 -2.83 1.30 -4.16
CA ILE A 6 -3.03 2.27 -5.24
C ILE A 6 -3.95 3.40 -4.75
N ILE A 7 -5.08 3.03 -4.14
CA ILE A 7 -6.02 4.00 -3.56
C ILE A 7 -5.32 4.86 -2.51
N ARG A 8 -4.52 4.23 -1.64
CA ARG A 8 -3.82 4.92 -0.56
C ARG A 8 -2.75 5.88 -1.08
N GLU A 9 -2.03 5.49 -2.10
CA GLU A 9 -0.97 6.28 -2.74
C GLU A 9 -1.57 7.50 -3.44
N ILE A 10 -2.65 7.32 -4.21
CA ILE A 10 -3.41 8.44 -4.81
C ILE A 10 -3.91 9.39 -3.72
N ALA A 11 -4.49 8.86 -2.64
CA ALA A 11 -4.93 9.68 -1.51
C ALA A 11 -3.77 10.47 -0.90
N GLY A 12 -2.59 9.84 -0.73
CA GLY A 12 -1.38 10.50 -0.23
C GLY A 12 -0.90 11.63 -1.14
N THR A 13 -0.87 11.42 -2.46
CA THR A 13 -0.50 12.44 -3.45
C THR A 13 -1.47 13.63 -3.46
N LEU A 14 -2.76 13.38 -3.30
CA LEU A 14 -3.78 14.41 -3.20
C LEU A 14 -3.86 15.06 -1.80
N SER A 15 -2.97 14.69 -0.87
CA SER A 15 -2.98 15.15 0.53
C SER A 15 -4.26 14.78 1.30
N ILE A 16 -4.97 13.75 0.83
CA ILE A 16 -6.13 13.20 1.50
C ILE A 16 -5.64 12.31 2.65
N ARG A 17 -5.86 12.77 3.88
CA ARG A 17 -5.51 12.01 5.08
C ARG A 17 -6.54 10.91 5.31
N VAL A 18 -6.25 9.71 4.83
CA VAL A 18 -6.91 8.50 5.36
C VAL A 18 -6.42 8.34 6.80
N GLN A 19 -7.36 8.08 7.72
CA GLN A 19 -7.08 7.97 9.16
C GLN A 19 -5.91 7.01 9.43
N GLY A 20 -5.19 7.25 10.53
CA GLY A 20 -3.94 6.54 10.85
C GLY A 20 -4.05 5.01 10.79
N GLN A 21 -2.91 4.35 10.67
CA GLN A 21 -2.80 2.90 10.48
C GLN A 21 -3.70 2.10 11.45
N THR A 22 -3.79 2.49 12.72
CA THR A 22 -4.63 1.80 13.71
C THR A 22 -6.13 2.02 13.47
N GLN A 23 -6.54 3.23 13.09
CA GLN A 23 -7.95 3.60 12.85
C GLN A 23 -8.50 3.06 11.54
N PHE A 24 -7.68 2.85 10.51
CA PHE A 24 -8.16 2.37 9.22
C PHE A 24 -7.90 0.86 9.01
N ILE A 25 -6.74 0.35 9.43
CA ILE A 25 -6.37 -1.04 9.15
C ILE A 25 -7.09 -2.02 10.05
N ARG A 26 -7.14 -1.77 11.37
CA ARG A 26 -7.76 -2.72 12.30
C ARG A 26 -9.25 -2.93 12.04
N PRO A 27 -10.09 -1.88 11.88
CA PRO A 27 -11.54 -2.08 11.73
C PRO A 27 -12.01 -2.36 10.30
N ILE A 28 -11.23 -2.02 9.25
CA ILE A 28 -11.70 -2.10 7.85
C ILE A 28 -10.80 -3.01 7.01
N VAL A 29 -9.54 -2.62 6.78
CA VAL A 29 -8.70 -3.30 5.79
C VAL A 29 -8.35 -4.73 6.20
N ASN A 30 -8.04 -4.93 7.48
CA ASN A 30 -7.75 -6.26 8.00
C ASN A 30 -8.96 -7.20 7.89
N PRO A 31 -10.16 -6.90 8.43
CA PRO A 31 -11.30 -7.80 8.27
C PRO A 31 -11.68 -8.03 6.80
N MET A 32 -11.54 -7.04 5.92
CA MET A 32 -11.72 -7.25 4.47
C MET A 32 -10.70 -8.23 3.89
N ALA A 33 -9.42 -8.12 4.27
CA ALA A 33 -8.37 -9.01 3.80
C ALA A 33 -8.54 -10.44 4.34
N GLN A 34 -8.95 -10.60 5.60
CA GLN A 34 -9.29 -11.90 6.19
C GLN A 34 -10.49 -12.53 5.47
N ALA A 35 -11.58 -11.78 5.29
CA ALA A 35 -12.77 -12.26 4.59
C ALA A 35 -12.46 -12.69 3.15
N ALA A 36 -11.62 -11.94 2.44
CA ALA A 36 -11.17 -12.32 1.11
C ALA A 36 -10.34 -13.60 1.09
N ALA A 37 -9.49 -13.82 2.12
CA ALA A 37 -8.70 -15.04 2.25
C ALA A 37 -9.57 -16.26 2.57
N VAL A 38 -10.51 -16.12 3.51
CA VAL A 38 -11.46 -17.19 3.87
C VAL A 38 -12.35 -17.56 2.69
N ASN A 39 -12.85 -16.57 1.95
CA ASN A 39 -13.65 -16.82 0.74
C ASN A 39 -12.88 -17.59 -0.33
N LYS A 40 -11.58 -17.30 -0.49
CA LYS A 40 -10.74 -17.90 -1.55
C LYS A 40 -10.14 -19.26 -1.17
N TYR A 41 -9.80 -19.46 0.10
CA TYR A 41 -9.02 -20.62 0.56
C TYR A 41 -9.77 -21.51 1.56
N GLY A 42 -10.98 -21.12 1.98
CA GLY A 42 -11.74 -21.81 3.03
C GLY A 42 -11.14 -21.51 4.40
N ASP A 43 -10.72 -22.56 5.12
CA ASP A 43 -10.17 -22.40 6.46
C ASP A 43 -8.69 -21.99 6.42
N VAL A 44 -8.39 -20.79 6.92
CA VAL A 44 -7.04 -20.20 6.91
C VAL A 44 -6.46 -20.32 8.30
N SER A 45 -5.28 -20.96 8.41
CA SER A 45 -4.58 -21.18 9.68
C SER A 45 -4.27 -19.86 10.38
N GLU A 46 -4.28 -19.83 11.72
CA GLU A 46 -4.00 -18.62 12.51
C GLU A 46 -2.69 -17.94 12.12
N GLU A 47 -1.63 -18.71 11.85
CA GLU A 47 -0.33 -18.19 11.41
C GLU A 47 -0.44 -17.37 10.11
N ASP A 48 -1.27 -17.80 9.17
CA ASP A 48 -1.47 -17.10 7.90
C ASP A 48 -2.45 -15.93 8.04
N GLN A 49 -3.42 -16.01 8.95
CA GLN A 49 -4.24 -14.86 9.34
C GLN A 49 -3.36 -13.74 9.90
N ASP A 50 -2.37 -14.06 10.73
CA ASP A 50 -1.42 -13.09 11.27
C ASP A 50 -0.50 -12.51 10.18
N LYS A 51 -0.09 -13.31 9.18
CA LYS A 51 0.63 -12.80 8.00
C LYS A 51 -0.23 -11.82 7.19
N ILE A 52 -1.53 -12.11 7.04
CA ILE A 52 -2.48 -11.20 6.36
C ILE A 52 -2.61 -9.89 7.14
N LYS A 53 -2.75 -9.94 8.48
CA LYS A 53 -2.76 -8.75 9.36
C LYS A 53 -1.50 -7.91 9.16
N ALA A 54 -0.34 -8.56 9.24
CA ALA A 54 0.96 -7.90 9.08
C ALA A 54 1.10 -7.25 7.71
N ARG A 55 0.62 -7.91 6.64
CA ARG A 55 0.63 -7.36 5.28
C ARG A 55 -0.34 -6.20 5.10
N ALA A 56 -1.50 -6.25 5.73
CA ALA A 56 -2.44 -5.13 5.75
C ALA A 56 -1.80 -3.88 6.37
N ALA A 57 -1.15 -4.06 7.51
CA ALA A 57 -0.39 -3.03 8.20
C ALA A 57 0.79 -2.51 7.36
N ALA A 58 1.55 -3.40 6.72
CA ALA A 58 2.71 -3.01 5.90
C ALA A 58 2.30 -2.21 4.65
N THR A 59 1.29 -2.68 3.93
CA THR A 59 0.80 -2.04 2.69
C THR A 59 0.34 -0.61 2.94
N GLU A 60 -0.31 -0.37 4.08
CA GLU A 60 -0.71 0.97 4.50
C GLU A 60 0.48 1.90 4.74
N ASN A 61 1.49 1.40 5.46
CA ASN A 61 2.69 2.18 5.72
C ASN A 61 3.43 2.52 4.44
N PHE A 62 3.58 1.57 3.52
CA PHE A 62 4.23 1.83 2.23
C PHE A 62 3.47 2.87 1.42
N GLY A 63 2.16 2.70 1.26
CA GLY A 63 1.33 3.65 0.51
C GLY A 63 1.36 5.05 1.11
N ASN A 64 1.26 5.18 2.44
CA ASN A 64 1.28 6.49 3.08
C ASN A 64 2.68 7.14 3.06
N PHE A 65 3.72 6.40 3.42
CA PHE A 65 5.08 6.94 3.57
C PHE A 65 5.66 7.47 2.25
N PHE A 66 5.55 6.69 1.18
CA PHE A 66 6.17 7.05 -0.10
C PHE A 66 5.33 8.03 -0.92
N ALA A 67 4.01 8.11 -0.67
CA ALA A 67 3.14 9.07 -1.34
C ALA A 67 3.13 10.45 -0.68
N GLN A 68 3.33 10.55 0.64
CA GLN A 68 3.14 11.82 1.36
C GLN A 68 3.99 12.96 0.83
N ASN A 69 5.25 12.69 0.45
CA ASN A 69 6.18 13.72 -0.07
C ASN A 69 5.96 14.06 -1.55
N THR A 70 5.02 13.39 -2.24
CA THR A 70 4.61 13.79 -3.60
C THR A 70 3.70 15.03 -3.58
N PHE A 71 3.21 15.43 -2.39
CA PHE A 71 2.46 16.65 -2.20
C PHE A 71 3.38 17.82 -1.80
N ILE A 72 3.26 18.95 -2.51
CA ILE A 72 4.16 20.11 -2.41
C ILE A 72 4.18 20.72 -0.99
N ALA A 73 3.04 20.73 -0.29
CA ALA A 73 2.94 21.26 1.07
C ALA A 73 3.05 20.18 2.16
N ALA A 74 3.65 19.02 1.84
CA ALA A 74 3.97 18.03 2.84
C ALA A 74 5.09 18.54 3.77
N ALA A 75 4.99 18.20 5.06
CA ALA A 75 5.97 18.62 6.06
C ALA A 75 7.40 18.19 5.71
N GLY A 76 7.57 17.01 5.09
CA GLY A 76 8.87 16.53 4.62
C GLY A 76 9.45 17.39 3.50
N VAL A 77 8.62 17.82 2.54
CA VAL A 77 9.05 18.68 1.42
C VAL A 77 9.51 20.04 1.94
N LEU A 78 8.74 20.66 2.84
CA LEU A 78 9.08 21.96 3.44
C LEU A 78 10.37 21.90 4.29
N LEU A 79 10.59 20.79 5.01
CA LEU A 79 11.81 20.60 5.78
C LEU A 79 13.04 20.46 4.87
N ILE A 80 12.91 19.70 3.78
CA ILE A 80 13.99 19.55 2.79
C ILE A 80 14.30 20.91 2.17
N GLN A 81 13.28 21.65 1.74
CA GLN A 81 13.47 22.95 1.11
C GLN A 81 14.15 23.95 2.05
N THR A 82 13.69 24.09 3.30
CA THR A 82 14.32 24.99 4.28
C THR A 82 15.77 24.61 4.61
N THR A 83 16.09 23.31 4.56
CA THR A 83 17.46 22.82 4.70
C THR A 83 18.34 23.20 3.51
N PHE A 84 17.85 23.06 2.27
CA PHE A 84 18.58 23.46 1.07
C PHE A 84 18.80 24.99 1.01
N ASP A 85 17.77 25.76 1.36
CA ASP A 85 17.86 27.23 1.47
C ASP A 85 18.95 27.63 2.47
N SER A 86 19.01 26.97 3.63
CA SER A 86 20.03 27.23 4.67
C SER A 86 21.46 26.93 4.19
N LEU A 87 21.62 26.06 3.19
CA LEU A 87 22.89 25.70 2.58
C LEU A 87 23.21 26.59 1.35
N GLY A 88 22.35 27.54 1.01
CA GLY A 88 22.53 28.45 -0.13
C GLY A 88 22.10 27.88 -1.49
N TYR A 89 21.32 26.79 -1.50
CA TYR A 89 20.78 26.19 -2.73
C TYR A 89 19.32 26.60 -2.92
N GLU A 90 19.01 27.24 -4.05
CA GLU A 90 17.63 27.54 -4.43
C GLU A 90 16.95 26.29 -5.01
N VAL A 91 16.15 25.61 -4.20
CA VAL A 91 15.37 24.44 -4.62
C VAL A 91 13.89 24.70 -4.38
N SER A 92 13.07 24.55 -5.42
CA SER A 92 11.62 24.72 -5.28
C SER A 92 10.96 23.50 -4.62
N ASN A 93 9.91 23.72 -3.85
CA ASN A 93 9.07 22.63 -3.28
C ASN A 93 8.53 21.70 -4.39
N VAL A 94 8.24 22.26 -5.57
CA VAL A 94 7.75 21.50 -6.73
C VAL A 94 8.82 20.51 -7.21
N SER A 95 10.08 20.94 -7.28
CA SER A 95 11.19 20.08 -7.70
C SER A 95 11.37 18.89 -6.75
N ILE A 96 11.25 19.12 -5.44
CA ILE A 96 11.36 18.07 -4.41
C ILE A 96 10.17 17.09 -4.50
N ALA A 97 8.95 17.61 -4.67
CA ALA A 97 7.76 16.80 -4.84
C ALA A 97 7.84 15.92 -6.11
N LEU A 98 8.28 16.51 -7.24
CA LEU A 98 8.50 15.78 -8.49
C LEU A 98 9.59 14.72 -8.36
N ALA A 99 10.67 14.99 -7.62
CA ALA A 99 11.72 14.01 -7.33
C ALA A 99 11.21 12.83 -6.48
N SER A 100 10.12 13.02 -5.72
CA SER A 100 9.49 11.97 -4.92
C SER A 100 8.58 11.05 -5.74
N VAL A 101 8.07 11.49 -6.89
CA VAL A 101 7.15 10.71 -7.74
C VAL A 101 7.79 9.41 -8.25
N PRO A 102 9.01 9.40 -8.82
CA PRO A 102 9.66 8.15 -9.23
C PRO A 102 9.81 7.15 -8.09
N VAL A 103 10.09 7.63 -6.88
CA VAL A 103 10.25 6.78 -5.68
C VAL A 103 8.91 6.12 -5.31
N ALA A 104 7.81 6.87 -5.34
CA ALA A 104 6.47 6.34 -5.11
C ALA A 104 6.12 5.24 -6.13
N LEU A 105 6.36 5.50 -7.42
CA LEU A 105 6.11 4.51 -8.49
C LEU A 105 6.94 3.23 -8.35
N ILE A 106 8.22 3.34 -8.00
CA ILE A 106 9.08 2.18 -7.74
C ILE A 106 8.50 1.36 -6.58
N MET A 107 8.05 2.03 -5.52
CA MET A 107 7.45 1.36 -4.37
C MET A 107 6.13 0.68 -4.70
N LEU A 108 5.29 1.28 -5.54
CA LEU A 108 4.06 0.65 -6.06
C LEU A 108 4.37 -0.67 -6.77
N VAL A 109 5.39 -0.68 -7.64
CA VAL A 109 5.83 -1.89 -8.34
C VAL A 109 6.37 -2.93 -7.36
N MET A 110 7.24 -2.51 -6.42
CA MET A 110 7.82 -3.41 -5.42
C MET A 110 6.75 -4.08 -4.55
N VAL A 111 5.75 -3.32 -4.09
CA VAL A 111 4.67 -3.87 -3.27
C VAL A 111 3.71 -4.73 -4.09
N ALA A 112 3.47 -4.40 -5.35
CA ALA A 112 2.71 -5.26 -6.25
C ALA A 112 3.38 -6.64 -6.41
N ILE A 113 4.70 -6.67 -6.62
CA ILE A 113 5.50 -7.91 -6.66
C ILE A 113 5.45 -8.63 -5.31
N TYR A 114 5.66 -7.90 -4.21
CA TYR A 114 5.62 -8.44 -2.85
C TYR A 114 4.28 -9.11 -2.50
N ASN A 115 3.17 -8.54 -2.96
CA ASN A 115 1.83 -9.12 -2.81
C ASN A 115 1.62 -10.32 -3.74
N MET A 116 2.08 -10.24 -4.99
CA MET A 116 1.97 -11.36 -5.94
C MET A 116 2.73 -12.60 -5.46
N ILE A 117 3.93 -12.44 -4.90
CA ILE A 117 4.71 -13.55 -4.33
C ILE A 117 3.94 -14.21 -3.17
N PHE A 118 3.27 -13.41 -2.35
CA PHE A 118 2.47 -13.94 -1.24
C PHE A 118 1.23 -14.68 -1.71
N ASP A 119 0.50 -14.10 -2.66
CA ASP A 119 -0.67 -14.75 -3.25
C ASP A 119 -0.29 -16.09 -3.88
N LYS A 120 0.87 -16.18 -4.55
CA LYS A 120 1.42 -17.43 -5.07
C LYS A 120 1.77 -18.43 -3.96
N LYS A 121 2.38 -17.98 -2.86
CA LYS A 121 2.68 -18.84 -1.70
C LYS A 121 1.42 -19.38 -1.03
N MET A 122 0.40 -18.55 -0.85
CA MET A 122 -0.90 -18.95 -0.28
C MET A 122 -1.65 -19.90 -1.21
N ALA A 123 -1.72 -19.58 -2.51
CA ALA A 123 -2.35 -20.45 -3.50
C ALA A 123 -1.70 -21.85 -3.54
N LYS A 124 -0.36 -21.92 -3.48
CA LYS A 124 0.36 -23.20 -3.41
C LYS A 124 0.07 -23.96 -2.11
N LYS A 125 0.01 -23.27 -0.95
CA LYS A 125 -0.25 -23.88 0.35
C LYS A 125 -1.67 -24.47 0.44
N TYR A 126 -2.65 -23.77 -0.12
CA TYR A 126 -4.07 -24.15 -0.06
C TYR A 126 -4.58 -24.88 -1.30
N GLY A 127 -3.70 -25.23 -2.25
CA GLY A 127 -4.07 -26.03 -3.44
C GLY A 127 -5.01 -25.34 -4.44
N VAL A 128 -5.19 -24.01 -4.34
CA VAL A 128 -6.10 -23.25 -5.21
C VAL A 128 -5.35 -22.77 -6.45
N ASN A 129 -5.77 -23.21 -7.63
CA ASN A 129 -5.18 -22.76 -8.89
C ASN A 129 -5.64 -21.32 -9.20
N VAL A 130 -4.71 -20.37 -9.26
CA VAL A 130 -4.96 -18.91 -9.28
C VAL A 130 -5.86 -18.46 -10.45
N GLY A 131 -6.01 -19.28 -11.50
CA GLY A 131 -6.88 -19.00 -12.65
C GLY A 131 -8.37 -19.33 -12.49
N ALA A 132 -8.79 -20.10 -11.49
CA ALA A 132 -10.19 -20.53 -11.36
C ALA A 132 -11.11 -19.50 -10.65
N ALA A 133 -10.57 -18.76 -9.67
CA ALA A 133 -11.35 -17.83 -8.84
C ALA A 133 -11.88 -16.59 -9.59
N SER A 134 -11.40 -16.32 -10.79
CA SER A 134 -11.88 -15.20 -11.61
C SER A 134 -13.05 -15.58 -12.53
N LYS A 135 -13.37 -16.88 -12.71
CA LYS A 135 -14.49 -17.31 -13.57
C LYS A 135 -15.83 -17.35 -12.84
N GLU A 136 -15.88 -17.65 -11.53
CA GLU A 136 -17.15 -17.74 -10.79
C GLU A 136 -17.82 -16.39 -10.51
N LYS A 137 -17.10 -15.27 -10.60
CA LYS A 137 -17.68 -13.92 -10.37
C LYS A 137 -18.45 -13.35 -11.56
N GLY A 138 -18.46 -14.02 -12.71
CA GLY A 138 -19.18 -13.59 -13.91
C GLY A 138 -20.56 -14.23 -14.12
N GLU A 139 -20.96 -15.18 -13.28
CA GLU A 139 -22.16 -16.01 -13.52
C GLU A 139 -23.16 -16.02 -12.34
N ARG A 140 -23.16 -15.00 -11.49
CA ARG A 140 -24.20 -14.83 -10.45
C ARG A 140 -24.76 -13.43 -10.43
#